data_AF-A0A3A9FR75-F1
#
_entry.id   AF-A0A3A9FR75-F1
#
_cell.length_a   1.000
_cell.length_b   1.000
_cell.length_c   1.000
_cell.angle_alpha   90.00
_cell.angle_beta   90.00
_cell.angle_gamma   90.00
#
_symmetry.space_group_name_H-M   'P 1'
#
loop_
_entity.id
_entity.type
_entity.pdbx_description
1 polymer ?
#
loop_
_entity_poly.entity_id
_entity_poly.type
_entity_poly.pdbx_seq_one_letter_code
_entity_poly.pdbx_strand_id
1 'polypeptide(L)'
;MNSKTALKLLKELVAAETYETIMDNLAGTTVYFPFKTEYTDLEERNLCIKDDFYSGNYEIAELAQKYGLSISRIYKIIQSK
;
A
#
# COMPACT_ATOMS: atom_id res chain seq x y z
N MET A 1 8.09 8.70 -12.53
CA MET A 1 9.53 8.32 -12.42
C MET A 1 9.72 7.01 -13.18
N ASN A 2 10.80 6.85 -13.96
CA ASN A 2 11.09 5.55 -14.62
C ASN A 2 11.97 4.67 -13.71
N SER A 3 12.06 3.36 -14.01
CA SER A 3 12.78 2.40 -13.16
C SER A 3 14.26 2.72 -13.00
N LYS A 4 14.93 3.25 -14.04
CA LYS A 4 16.35 3.63 -13.95
C LYS A 4 16.56 4.81 -12.98
N THR A 5 15.67 5.80 -13.04
CA THR A 5 15.71 6.95 -12.12
C THR A 5 15.40 6.52 -10.70
N ALA A 6 14.44 5.61 -10.50
CA ALA A 6 14.11 5.06 -9.18
C ALA A 6 15.28 4.31 -8.55
N LEU A 7 15.99 3.47 -9.32
CA LEU A 7 17.17 2.74 -8.82
C LEU A 7 18.33 3.65 -8.44
N LYS A 8 18.56 4.73 -9.20
CA LYS A 8 19.56 5.75 -8.83
C LYS A 8 19.21 6.43 -7.51
N LEU A 9 17.95 6.85 -7.37
CA LEU A 9 17.48 7.45 -6.12
C LEU A 9 17.60 6.47 -4.95
N LEU A 10 17.23 5.21 -5.15
CA LEU A 10 17.37 4.17 -4.13
C LEU A 10 18.83 4.03 -3.67
N LYS A 11 19.79 4.06 -4.60
CA LYS A 11 21.23 4.03 -4.30
C LYS A 11 21.71 5.23 -3.49
N GLU A 12 21.10 6.40 -3.70
CA GLU A 12 21.43 7.62 -2.94
C GLU A 12 20.81 7.63 -1.54
N LEU A 13 19.69 6.89 -1.33
CA LEU A 13 18.96 6.85 -0.07
C LEU A 13 19.50 5.85 0.94
N VAL A 14 20.26 4.84 0.50
CA VAL A 14 20.75 3.75 1.36
C VAL A 14 22.27 3.64 1.32
N ALA A 15 22.87 3.03 2.35
CA ALA A 15 24.29 2.74 2.35
C ALA A 15 24.66 1.76 1.21
N ALA A 16 25.89 1.86 0.69
CA ALA A 16 26.34 1.08 -0.47
C ALA A 16 26.18 -0.44 -0.26
N GLU A 17 26.55 -0.94 0.92
CA GLU A 17 26.41 -2.34 1.33
C GLU A 17 24.95 -2.83 1.34
N THR A 18 24.02 -1.97 1.77
CA THR A 18 22.59 -2.26 1.75
C THR A 18 22.07 -2.30 0.32
N TYR A 19 22.53 -1.38 -0.54
CA TYR A 19 22.13 -1.36 -1.94
C TYR A 19 22.56 -2.65 -2.66
N GLU A 20 23.79 -3.12 -2.46
CA GLU A 20 24.28 -4.38 -3.02
C GLU A 20 23.44 -5.57 -2.54
N THR A 21 23.18 -5.65 -1.24
CA THR A 21 22.32 -6.71 -0.67
C THR A 21 20.92 -6.72 -1.30
N ILE A 22 20.32 -5.55 -1.51
CA ILE A 22 19.00 -5.42 -2.16
C ILE A 22 19.08 -5.92 -3.61
N MET A 23 20.12 -5.53 -4.37
CA MET A 23 20.29 -5.95 -5.76
C MET A 23 20.47 -7.47 -5.88
N ASP A 24 21.25 -8.09 -4.99
CA ASP A 24 21.50 -9.53 -5.02
C ASP A 24 20.25 -10.34 -4.67
N ASN A 25 19.49 -9.91 -3.66
CA ASN A 25 18.32 -10.66 -3.18
C ASN A 25 17.07 -10.44 -4.04
N LEU A 26 16.93 -9.28 -4.69
CA LEU A 26 15.74 -8.91 -5.46
C LEU A 26 15.98 -8.89 -6.97
N ALA A 27 17.14 -9.33 -7.45
CA ALA A 27 17.43 -9.46 -8.88
C ALA A 27 16.33 -10.24 -9.61
N GLY A 28 15.85 -9.69 -10.72
CA GLY A 28 14.78 -10.29 -11.53
C GLY A 28 13.38 -10.18 -10.94
N THR A 29 13.22 -9.63 -9.73
CA THR A 29 11.92 -9.43 -9.10
C THR A 29 11.31 -8.09 -9.52
N THR A 30 10.00 -8.07 -9.78
CA THR A 30 9.26 -6.82 -9.96
C THR A 30 8.71 -6.37 -8.61
N VAL A 31 9.21 -5.24 -8.10
CA VAL A 31 8.80 -4.67 -6.81
C VAL A 31 7.99 -3.39 -7.05
N TYR A 32 6.83 -3.30 -6.40
CA TYR A 32 5.99 -2.11 -6.40
C TYR A 32 6.12 -1.37 -5.07
N PHE A 33 6.51 -0.09 -5.11
CA PHE A 33 6.57 0.76 -3.93
C PHE A 33 5.19 1.42 -3.70
N PRO A 34 4.47 1.09 -2.61
CA PRO A 34 3.17 1.70 -2.33
C PRO A 34 3.31 3.17 -1.92
N PHE A 35 2.35 4.00 -2.35
CA PHE A 35 2.32 5.45 -2.05
C PHE A 35 1.86 5.76 -0.61
N LYS A 36 1.22 4.80 0.08
CA LYS A 36 0.82 4.90 1.48
C LYS A 36 1.20 3.60 2.19
N THR A 37 2.03 3.71 3.21
CA THR A 37 2.64 2.58 3.94
C THR A 37 1.73 1.95 4.99
N GLU A 38 0.52 2.47 5.19
CA GLU A 38 -0.40 1.94 6.21
C GLU A 38 -0.91 0.54 5.88
N TYR A 39 -0.87 0.13 4.60
CA TYR A 39 -1.32 -1.18 4.17
C TYR A 39 -0.39 -1.76 3.11
N THR A 40 0.45 -2.72 3.52
CA THR A 40 1.31 -3.51 2.63
C THR A 40 0.51 -4.48 1.76
N ASP A 41 -0.69 -4.85 2.21
CA ASP A 41 -1.62 -5.73 1.51
C ASP A 41 -3.00 -5.08 1.34
N LEU A 42 -3.51 -5.12 0.11
CA LEU A 42 -4.84 -4.62 -0.21
C LEU A 42 -5.94 -5.50 0.39
N GLU A 43 -5.70 -6.79 0.55
CA GLU A 43 -6.65 -7.72 1.18
C GLU A 43 -6.77 -7.41 2.67
N GLU A 44 -5.64 -7.27 3.37
CA GLU A 44 -5.59 -6.85 4.77
C GLU A 44 -6.33 -5.51 5.00
N ARG A 45 -6.06 -4.49 4.17
CA ARG A 45 -6.80 -3.21 4.26
C ARG A 45 -8.30 -3.41 4.12
N ASN A 46 -8.71 -4.21 3.14
CA ASN A 46 -10.13 -4.42 2.85
C ASN A 46 -10.83 -5.18 3.99
N LEU A 47 -10.14 -6.10 4.66
CA LEU A 47 -10.61 -6.74 5.89
C LEU A 47 -10.80 -5.71 7.00
N CYS A 48 -9.81 -4.85 7.27
CA CYS A 48 -9.95 -3.79 8.27
C CYS A 48 -11.12 -2.85 7.98
N ILE A 49 -11.34 -2.48 6.71
CA ILE A 49 -12.49 -1.66 6.30
C ILE A 49 -13.82 -2.35 6.63
N LYS A 50 -13.92 -3.66 6.39
CA LYS A 50 -15.11 -4.45 6.72
C LYS A 50 -15.31 -4.50 8.23
N ASP A 51 -14.27 -4.80 9.00
CA ASP A 51 -14.34 -4.88 10.46
C ASP A 51 -14.76 -3.56 11.09
N ASP A 52 -14.18 -2.43 10.66
CA ASP A 52 -14.57 -1.10 11.12
C ASP A 52 -16.03 -0.79 10.78
N PHE A 53 -16.50 -1.14 9.58
CA PHE A 53 -17.89 -0.98 9.19
C PHE A 53 -18.84 -1.81 10.07
N TYR A 54 -18.53 -3.09 10.28
CA TYR A 54 -19.34 -4.00 11.09
C TYR A 54 -19.25 -3.70 12.59
N SER A 55 -18.24 -2.96 13.04
CA SER A 55 -18.16 -2.45 14.41
C SER A 55 -19.26 -1.45 14.75
N GLY A 56 -19.87 -0.80 13.74
CA GLY A 56 -20.90 0.23 13.91
C GLY A 56 -20.38 1.58 14.40
N ASN A 57 -19.06 1.74 14.54
CA ASN A 57 -18.43 2.96 15.05
C ASN A 57 -18.12 4.00 13.97
N TYR A 58 -18.31 3.65 12.69
CA TYR A 58 -17.97 4.51 11.56
C TYR A 58 -19.05 4.49 10.50
N GLU A 59 -19.38 5.68 10.01
CA GLU A 59 -20.17 5.88 8.80
C GLU A 59 -19.32 5.73 7.54
N ILE A 60 -19.97 5.47 6.40
CA ILE A 60 -19.28 5.27 5.11
C ILE A 60 -18.38 6.46 4.73
N ALA A 61 -18.82 7.69 5.02
CA ALA A 61 -18.03 8.89 4.73
C ALA A 61 -16.76 8.97 5.60
N GLU A 62 -16.84 8.53 6.86
CA GLU A 62 -15.72 8.50 7.80
C GLU A 62 -14.70 7.43 7.38
N LEU A 63 -15.16 6.26 6.94
CA LEU A 63 -14.30 5.22 6.37
C LEU A 63 -13.59 5.70 5.10
N ALA A 64 -14.29 6.41 4.21
CA ALA A 64 -13.70 6.98 3.00
C ALA A 64 -12.55 7.95 3.33
N GLN A 65 -12.75 8.80 4.35
CA GLN A 65 -11.72 9.72 4.83
C GLN A 65 -10.55 8.97 5.49
N LYS A 66 -10.84 8.05 6.44
CA LYS A 66 -9.85 7.27 7.20
C LYS A 66 -8.91 6.50 6.30
N TYR A 67 -9.45 5.81 5.29
CA TYR A 67 -8.67 4.98 4.37
C TYR A 67 -8.21 5.72 3.10
N GLY A 68 -8.59 6.99 2.94
CA GLY A 68 -8.27 7.81 1.77
C GLY A 68 -8.78 7.21 0.45
N LEU A 69 -9.99 6.64 0.47
CA LEU A 69 -10.65 6.01 -0.68
C LEU A 69 -11.92 6.78 -1.04
N SER A 70 -12.39 6.63 -2.28
CA SER A 70 -13.71 7.17 -2.64
C SER A 70 -14.82 6.38 -1.94
N ILE A 71 -15.94 7.05 -1.65
CA ILE A 71 -17.15 6.43 -1.08
C ILE A 71 -17.59 5.21 -1.91
N SER A 72 -17.57 5.33 -3.24
CA SER A 72 -17.89 4.21 -4.14
C SER A 72 -16.96 3.01 -3.96
N ARG A 73 -15.66 3.24 -3.74
CA ARG A 73 -14.70 2.16 -3.49
C ARG A 73 -14.95 1.49 -2.15
N ILE A 74 -15.29 2.24 -1.11
CA ILE A 74 -15.68 1.69 0.20
C ILE A 74 -16.90 0.78 0.07
N TYR A 75 -17.96 1.23 -0.63
CA TYR A 75 -19.14 0.38 -0.89
C TYR A 75 -18.79 -0.92 -1.62
N LYS A 76 -17.94 -0.85 -2.65
CA LYS A 76 -17.49 -2.06 -3.38
C LYS A 76 -16.72 -3.03 -2.48
N ILE A 77 -15.90 -2.52 -1.56
CA ILE A 77 -15.13 -3.36 -0.62
C ILE A 77 -16.07 -4.05 0.37
N ILE A 78 -17.02 -3.32 0.96
CA ILE A 78 -17.99 -3.86 1.92
C ILE A 78 -18.90 -4.91 1.26
N GLN A 79 -19.35 -4.67 0.03
CA GLN A 79 -20.25 -5.58 -0.71
C GLN A 79 -19.54 -6.74 -1.41
N SER A 80 -18.21 -6.68 -1.54
CA SER A 80 -17.42 -7.82 -2.02
C SER A 80 -17.56 -8.96 -1.04
N LYS A 81 -17.85 -10.17 -1.53
CA LYS A 81 -17.72 -11.39 -0.71
C LYS A 81 -16.28 -11.54 -0.24
#